data_AF-A0A3R7DJN0-F1
#
_entry.id   AF-A0A3R7DJN0-F1
#
_cell.length_a   1.000
_cell.length_b   1.000
_cell.length_c   1.000
_cell.angle_alpha   90.00
_cell.angle_beta   90.00
_cell.angle_gamma   90.00
#
_symmetry.space_group_name_H-M   'P 1'
#
loop_
_entity.id
_entity.type
_entity.pdbx_description
1 polymer ?
#
loop_
_entity_poly.entity_id
_entity_poly.type
_entity_poly.pdbx_seq_one_letter_code
_entity_poly.pdbx_strand_id
1 'polypeptide(L)'
;MDGIEPNWKGNPGTIPSEEELEQLRNAVKKSPREGGFKNGRWTGRLVADFVYERFGKEISIRTAIRYLHRLGFKLKRARKKFKKADPEEQKRFAKDLQELEKNRSPRSVTVYVDEVRYGVMPHSGVFGLRLVLR
;
A
#
# COMPACT_ATOMS: atom_id res chain seq x y z
N MET A 1 -27.55 31.41 -36.01
CA MET A 1 -27.95 30.24 -35.21
C MET A 1 -27.30 30.41 -33.86
N ASP A 2 -28.06 30.88 -32.88
CA ASP A 2 -27.57 30.96 -31.50
C ASP A 2 -27.55 29.55 -30.93
N GLY A 3 -26.37 29.09 -30.52
CA GLY A 3 -26.13 27.74 -30.02
C GLY A 3 -26.78 27.54 -28.66
N ILE A 4 -27.23 26.31 -28.38
CA ILE A 4 -27.76 25.92 -27.07
C ILE A 4 -26.61 25.99 -26.06
N GLU A 5 -26.64 26.98 -25.15
CA GLU A 5 -25.75 26.99 -24.01
C GLU A 5 -26.23 25.96 -22.98
N PRO A 6 -25.39 24.98 -22.59
CA PRO A 6 -25.76 24.03 -21.56
C PRO A 6 -25.87 24.74 -20.20
N ASN A 7 -27.11 24.89 -19.68
CA ASN A 7 -27.41 25.42 -18.34
C ASN A 7 -27.15 24.40 -17.20
N TRP A 8 -26.34 23.37 -17.44
CA TRP A 8 -25.95 22.44 -16.38
C TRP A 8 -24.87 23.08 -15.52
N LYS A 9 -25.27 23.64 -14.38
CA LYS A 9 -24.33 23.92 -13.29
C LYS A 9 -24.02 22.59 -12.61
N GLY A 10 -22.81 22.08 -12.82
CA GLY A 10 -22.31 20.95 -12.03
C GLY A 10 -22.34 21.27 -10.53
N ASN A 11 -22.06 20.27 -9.68
CA ASN A 11 -21.89 20.49 -8.25
C ASN A 11 -20.39 20.53 -7.87
N PRO A 12 -19.68 21.65 -8.12
CA PRO A 12 -18.25 21.77 -7.81
C PRO A 12 -17.96 21.74 -6.31
N GLY A 13 -18.98 21.89 -5.45
CA GLY A 13 -18.81 21.91 -3.99
C GLY A 13 -18.21 20.63 -3.42
N THR A 14 -18.31 19.51 -4.13
CA THR A 14 -17.72 18.21 -3.73
C THR A 14 -16.27 18.02 -4.17
N ILE A 15 -15.76 18.88 -5.06
CA ILE A 15 -14.42 18.75 -5.62
C ILE A 15 -13.44 19.56 -4.74
N PRO A 16 -12.40 18.94 -4.18
CA PRO A 16 -11.39 19.68 -3.44
C PRO A 16 -10.61 20.65 -4.37
N SER A 17 -10.32 21.86 -3.88
CA SER A 17 -9.45 22.82 -4.55
C SER A 17 -8.01 22.32 -4.60
N GLU A 18 -7.15 22.94 -5.42
CA GLU A 18 -5.74 22.53 -5.49
C GLU A 18 -5.02 22.75 -4.14
N GLU A 19 -5.41 23.79 -3.39
CA GLU A 19 -4.91 24.06 -2.04
C GLU A 19 -5.31 22.95 -1.04
N GLU A 20 -6.57 22.53 -1.07
CA GLU A 20 -7.07 21.42 -0.24
C GLU A 20 -6.41 20.08 -0.62
N LEU A 21 -6.12 19.86 -1.91
CA LEU A 21 -5.39 18.70 -2.40
C LEU A 21 -3.93 18.69 -1.89
N GLU A 22 -3.26 19.83 -1.85
CA GLU A 22 -1.91 19.92 -1.29
C GLU A 22 -1.91 19.75 0.25
N GLN A 23 -2.94 20.25 0.95
CA GLN A 23 -3.13 19.96 2.38
C GLN A 23 -3.34 18.46 2.61
N LEU A 24 -4.18 17.81 1.80
CA LEU A 24 -4.35 16.36 1.84
C LEU A 24 -3.02 15.63 1.58
N ARG A 25 -2.24 16.07 0.59
CA ARG A 25 -0.92 15.49 0.30
C ARG A 25 0.02 15.57 1.50
N ASN A 26 0.03 16.70 2.19
CA ASN A 26 0.88 16.90 3.37
C ASN A 26 0.39 16.11 4.59
N ALA A 27 -0.92 15.91 4.75
CA ALA A 27 -1.47 15.02 5.76
C ALA A 27 -1.13 13.55 5.48
N VAL A 28 -1.23 13.10 4.22
CA VAL A 28 -0.98 11.70 3.84
C VAL A 28 0.51 11.31 3.91
N LYS A 29 1.42 12.30 3.79
CA LYS A 29 2.86 12.12 4.11
C LYS A 29 3.10 11.67 5.55
N LYS A 30 2.26 12.16 6.45
CA LYS A 30 2.31 11.90 7.89
C LYS A 30 1.46 10.69 8.25
N SER A 31 1.52 10.27 9.51
CA SER A 31 0.64 9.20 9.99
C SER A 31 -0.80 9.72 10.12
N PRO A 32 -1.84 8.89 9.90
CA PRO A 32 -3.23 9.30 10.17
C PRO A 32 -3.46 9.73 11.62
N ARG A 33 -2.61 9.29 12.55
CA ARG A 33 -2.63 9.70 13.96
C ARG A 33 -2.39 11.18 14.15
N GLU A 34 -1.50 11.77 13.36
CA GLU A 34 -1.28 13.22 13.35
C GLU A 34 -2.48 13.98 12.77
N GLY A 35 -3.32 13.30 11.98
CA GLY A 35 -4.59 13.82 11.49
C GLY A 35 -5.77 13.67 12.46
N GLY A 36 -5.57 13.05 13.63
CA GLY A 36 -6.61 12.79 14.63
C GLY A 36 -7.22 11.38 14.58
N PHE A 37 -6.78 10.51 13.67
CA PHE A 37 -7.34 9.16 13.54
C PHE A 37 -6.57 8.12 14.38
N LYS A 38 -7.30 7.20 15.02
CA LYS A 38 -6.69 6.14 15.86
C LYS A 38 -5.85 5.12 15.03
N ASN A 39 -6.12 5.03 13.73
CA ASN A 39 -5.54 4.03 12.83
C ASN A 39 -4.08 4.37 12.46
N GLY A 40 -3.23 3.34 12.33
CA GLY A 40 -1.83 3.52 11.94
C GLY A 40 -1.57 3.64 10.44
N ARG A 41 -2.61 3.60 9.57
CA ARG A 41 -2.46 3.58 8.10
C ARG A 41 -3.60 4.31 7.42
N TRP A 42 -3.29 5.05 6.36
CA TRP A 42 -4.28 5.67 5.48
C TRP A 42 -5.03 4.62 4.67
N THR A 43 -6.36 4.63 4.77
CA THR A 43 -7.29 3.86 3.92
C THR A 43 -8.13 4.83 3.11
N GLY A 44 -8.77 4.36 2.03
CA GLY A 44 -9.67 5.22 1.24
C GLY A 44 -10.81 5.81 2.07
N ARG A 45 -11.32 5.05 3.06
CA ARG A 45 -12.31 5.52 4.05
C ARG A 45 -11.75 6.69 4.86
N LEU A 46 -10.57 6.52 5.48
CA LEU A 46 -9.97 7.58 6.30
C LEU A 46 -9.64 8.84 5.50
N VAL A 47 -9.31 8.71 4.21
CA VAL A 47 -9.11 9.87 3.34
C VAL A 47 -10.42 10.59 3.05
N ALA A 48 -11.50 9.84 2.79
CA ALA A 48 -12.83 10.45 2.64
C ALA A 48 -13.28 11.15 3.93
N ASP A 49 -13.06 10.51 5.08
CA ASP A 49 -13.40 11.08 6.38
C ASP A 49 -12.55 12.33 6.68
N PHE A 50 -11.24 12.32 6.35
CA PHE A 50 -10.38 13.51 6.47
C PHE A 50 -10.85 14.67 5.60
N VAL A 51 -11.24 14.40 4.35
CA VAL A 51 -11.76 15.42 3.42
C VAL A 51 -13.07 16.00 3.95
N TYR A 52 -13.93 15.17 4.53
CA TYR A 52 -15.17 15.62 5.16
C TYR A 52 -14.89 16.47 6.41
N GLU A 53 -14.04 16.00 7.33
CA GLU A 53 -13.74 16.71 8.58
C GLU A 53 -12.99 18.03 8.38
N ARG A 54 -12.13 18.12 7.36
CA ARG A 54 -11.30 19.33 7.13
C ARG A 54 -11.93 20.31 6.15
N PHE A 55 -12.66 19.82 5.16
CA PHE A 55 -13.15 20.65 4.05
C PHE A 55 -14.68 20.66 3.94
N GLY A 56 -15.39 19.85 4.74
CA GLY A 56 -16.85 19.72 4.67
C GLY A 56 -17.36 19.04 3.40
N LYS A 57 -16.48 18.37 2.65
CA LYS A 57 -16.79 17.79 1.33
C LYS A 57 -17.02 16.30 1.44
N GLU A 58 -18.18 15.85 0.98
CA GLU A 58 -18.49 14.42 0.93
C GLU A 58 -17.98 13.82 -0.38
N ILE A 59 -17.06 12.85 -0.27
CA ILE A 59 -16.49 12.14 -1.42
C ILE A 59 -16.62 10.64 -1.24
N SER A 60 -16.81 9.92 -2.35
CA SER A 60 -16.79 8.46 -2.32
C SER A 60 -15.39 7.92 -1.98
N ILE A 61 -15.33 6.72 -1.41
CA ILE A 61 -14.06 6.00 -1.16
C ILE A 61 -13.24 5.84 -2.45
N ARG A 62 -13.92 5.62 -3.60
CA ARG A 62 -13.24 5.47 -4.90
C ARG A 62 -12.65 6.80 -5.38
N THR A 63 -13.33 7.92 -5.11
CA THR A 63 -12.83 9.28 -5.37
C THR A 63 -11.61 9.59 -4.50
N ALA A 64 -11.67 9.25 -3.20
CA ALA A 64 -10.54 9.39 -2.29
C ALA A 64 -9.30 8.62 -2.77
N ILE A 65 -9.46 7.36 -3.21
CA ILE A 65 -8.37 6.55 -3.79
C ILE A 65 -7.85 7.19 -5.10
N ARG A 66 -8.74 7.73 -5.94
CA ARG A 66 -8.35 8.43 -7.17
C ARG A 66 -7.48 9.66 -6.86
N TYR A 67 -7.85 10.47 -5.86
CA TYR A 67 -7.02 11.61 -5.45
C TYR A 67 -5.65 11.19 -4.95
N LEU A 68 -5.57 10.13 -4.14
CA LEU A 68 -4.28 9.57 -3.73
C LEU A 68 -3.40 9.18 -4.92
N HIS A 69 -3.96 8.53 -5.94
CA HIS A 69 -3.22 8.19 -7.15
C HIS A 69 -2.78 9.44 -7.93
N ARG A 70 -3.66 10.45 -8.07
CA ARG A 70 -3.35 11.72 -8.73
C ARG A 70 -2.22 12.47 -8.02
N LEU A 71 -2.20 12.42 -6.68
CA LEU A 71 -1.16 13.00 -5.83
C LEU A 71 0.15 12.17 -5.80
N GLY A 72 0.23 11.08 -6.56
CA GLY A 72 1.43 10.24 -6.70
C GLY A 72 1.59 9.15 -5.65
N PHE A 73 0.61 8.95 -4.76
CA PHE A 73 0.65 7.87 -3.78
C PHE A 73 0.25 6.54 -4.42
N LYS A 74 0.99 5.48 -4.07
CA LYS A 74 0.66 4.11 -4.46
C LYS A 74 0.48 3.23 -3.23
N LEU A 75 -0.47 2.31 -3.34
CA LEU A 75 -0.70 1.28 -2.35
C LEU A 75 0.45 0.28 -2.39
N LYS A 76 1.27 0.23 -1.33
CA LYS A 76 2.34 -0.76 -1.17
C LYS A 76 1.85 -1.87 -0.23
N ARG A 77 1.84 -3.11 -0.73
CA ARG A 77 1.69 -4.29 0.12
C ARG A 77 2.98 -4.49 0.91
N ALA A 78 2.84 -4.75 2.21
CA ALA A 78 3.99 -5.10 3.04
C ALA A 78 4.62 -6.39 2.50
N ARG A 79 5.94 -6.37 2.27
CA ARG A 79 6.68 -7.57 1.90
C ARG A 79 6.67 -8.52 3.09
N LYS A 80 6.39 -9.80 2.83
CA LYS A 80 6.53 -10.85 3.85
C LYS A 80 8.00 -10.85 4.29
N LYS A 81 8.24 -10.76 5.59
CA LYS A 81 9.55 -10.93 6.21
C LYS A 81 9.49 -12.17 7.10
N PHE A 82 10.51 -13.02 7.02
CA PHE A 82 10.65 -14.17 7.93
C PHE A 82 11.10 -13.64 9.29
N LYS A 83 10.15 -13.44 10.21
CA LYS A 83 10.43 -12.88 11.55
C LYS A 83 11.39 -13.72 12.38
N LYS A 84 11.47 -15.02 12.11
CA LYS A 84 12.31 -15.98 12.83
C LYS A 84 13.71 -16.15 12.23
N ALA A 85 13.99 -15.53 11.09
CA ALA A 85 15.27 -15.72 10.43
C ALA A 85 16.36 -14.88 11.12
N ASP A 86 17.43 -15.52 11.56
CA ASP A 86 18.64 -14.87 12.06
C ASP A 86 19.55 -14.49 10.86
N PRO A 87 19.88 -13.21 10.67
CA PRO A 87 20.78 -12.76 9.60
C PRO A 87 22.17 -13.41 9.64
N GLU A 88 22.71 -13.74 10.80
CA GLU A 88 24.03 -14.35 10.92
C GLU A 88 24.00 -15.84 10.56
N GLU A 89 22.95 -16.56 10.96
CA GLU A 89 22.73 -17.94 10.51
C GLU A 89 22.54 -18.01 8.99
N GLN A 90 21.82 -17.05 8.39
CA GLN A 90 21.67 -16.98 6.93
C GLN A 90 23.01 -16.79 6.22
N LYS A 91 23.88 -15.91 6.73
CA LYS A 91 25.21 -15.68 6.14
C LYS A 91 26.09 -16.91 6.27
N ARG A 92 26.08 -17.57 7.44
CA ARG A 92 26.82 -18.82 7.66
C ARG A 92 26.38 -19.90 6.70
N PHE A 93 25.08 -20.16 6.63
CA PHE A 93 24.52 -21.14 5.69
C PHE A 93 24.91 -20.86 4.23
N ALA A 94 24.82 -19.59 3.79
CA ALA A 94 25.18 -19.21 2.43
C ALA A 94 26.67 -19.44 2.13
N LYS A 95 27.56 -19.18 3.10
CA LYS A 95 28.99 -19.42 2.97
C LYS A 95 29.30 -20.92 2.91
N ASP A 96 28.73 -21.69 3.83
CA ASP A 96 28.94 -23.13 3.93
C ASP A 96 28.46 -23.84 2.66
N LEU A 97 27.29 -23.42 2.14
CA LEU A 97 26.75 -23.93 0.89
C LEU A 97 27.65 -23.60 -0.31
N GLN A 98 28.19 -22.38 -0.37
CA GLN A 98 29.09 -21.99 -1.45
C GLN A 98 30.38 -22.82 -1.45
N GLU A 99 30.91 -23.14 -0.27
CA GLU A 99 32.08 -24.00 -0.12
C GLU A 99 31.78 -25.44 -0.55
N LEU A 100 30.62 -25.97 -0.17
CA LEU A 100 30.15 -27.29 -0.59
C LEU A 100 30.01 -27.40 -2.12
N GLU A 101 29.42 -26.38 -2.77
CA GLU A 101 29.26 -26.36 -4.23
C GLU A 101 30.59 -26.28 -4.98
N LYS A 102 31.57 -25.54 -4.45
CA LYS A 102 32.91 -25.46 -5.06
C LYS A 102 33.64 -26.80 -5.06
N ASN A 103 33.47 -27.57 -3.98
CA ASN A 103 34.12 -28.87 -3.79
C ASN A 103 33.30 -30.04 -4.38
N ARG A 104 32.17 -29.75 -5.02
CA ARG A 104 31.25 -30.75 -5.56
C ARG A 104 31.83 -31.44 -6.79
N SER A 105 31.60 -32.76 -6.90
CA SER A 105 31.98 -33.53 -8.10
C SER A 105 31.18 -33.07 -9.34
N PRO A 106 31.82 -32.91 -10.51
CA PRO A 106 31.15 -32.46 -11.75
C PRO A 106 29.98 -33.33 -12.21
N ARG A 107 29.91 -34.61 -11.79
CA ARG A 107 28.83 -35.55 -12.13
C ARG A 107 27.78 -35.74 -11.04
N SER A 108 27.76 -34.89 -10.03
CA SER A 108 26.75 -34.92 -8.95
C SER A 108 25.84 -33.70 -9.04
N VAL A 109 24.68 -33.75 -8.36
CA VAL A 109 23.71 -32.65 -8.31
C VAL A 109 23.31 -32.42 -6.85
N THR A 110 23.25 -31.15 -6.43
CA THR A 110 22.73 -30.77 -5.12
C THR A 110 21.21 -30.69 -5.18
N VAL A 111 20.53 -31.40 -4.27
CA VAL A 111 19.07 -31.42 -4.15
C VAL A 111 18.70 -30.88 -2.78
N TYR A 112 17.67 -30.03 -2.74
CA TYR A 112 17.07 -29.55 -1.51
C TYR A 112 15.75 -30.27 -1.29
N VAL A 113 15.54 -30.76 -0.07
CA VAL A 113 14.27 -31.36 0.35
C VAL A 113 13.71 -30.50 1.47
N ASP A 114 12.46 -30.08 1.31
CA ASP A 114 11.72 -29.31 2.32
C ASP A 114 10.35 -29.96 2.51
N GLU A 115 9.85 -29.90 3.74
CA GLU A 115 8.55 -30.44 4.10
C GLU A 115 7.52 -29.32 4.19
N VAL A 116 6.47 -29.44 3.38
CA VAL A 116 5.33 -28.51 3.45
C VAL A 116 4.13 -29.21 4.08
N ARG A 117 3.58 -28.62 5.14
CA ARG A 117 2.26 -29.02 5.67
C ARG A 117 1.16 -28.37 4.84
N TYR A 118 0.31 -29.18 4.22
CA TYR A 118 -0.91 -28.70 3.54
C TYR A 118 -2.02 -28.47 4.57
N GLY A 119 -2.43 -27.21 4.74
CA GLY A 119 -3.61 -26.86 5.52
C GLY A 119 -4.83 -26.67 4.62
N VAL A 120 -5.88 -27.45 4.81
CA VAL A 120 -7.17 -27.30 4.12
C VAL A 120 -7.95 -26.17 4.81
N MET A 121 -7.87 -24.92 4.32
CA MET A 121 -8.71 -23.81 4.81
C MET A 121 -9.21 -22.93 3.66
N PRO A 122 -10.52 -22.63 3.57
CA PRO A 122 -11.09 -21.72 2.56
C PRO A 122 -10.70 -20.25 2.87
N HIS A 123 -10.28 -19.52 1.84
CA HIS A 123 -9.79 -18.15 1.96
C HIS A 123 -10.94 -17.11 2.07
N SER A 124 -11.09 -16.50 3.25
CA SER A 124 -11.73 -15.18 3.42
C SER A 124 -10.66 -14.14 3.75
N GLY A 125 -10.11 -13.48 2.74
CA GLY A 125 -8.98 -12.55 2.89
C GLY A 125 -9.40 -11.08 2.85
N VAL A 126 -9.32 -10.38 4.00
CA VAL A 126 -9.32 -8.91 4.08
C VAL A 126 -7.87 -8.42 4.21
N PHE A 127 -7.35 -7.71 3.21
CA PHE A 127 -5.96 -7.21 3.20
C PHE A 127 -5.89 -5.69 3.48
N GLY A 128 -5.18 -5.31 4.55
CA GLY A 128 -4.88 -3.91 4.87
C GLY A 128 -3.67 -3.34 4.09
N LEU A 129 -3.85 -2.16 3.49
CA LEU A 129 -2.87 -1.49 2.61
C LEU A 129 -2.15 -0.33 3.32
N ARG A 130 -0.93 0.00 2.87
CA ARG A 130 -0.15 1.18 3.33
C ARG A 130 0.20 2.04 2.10
N LEU A 131 -0.08 3.33 2.17
CA LEU A 131 0.31 4.31 1.15
C LEU A 131 1.69 4.89 1.48
N VAL A 132 2.57 5.04 0.49
CA VAL A 132 3.89 5.67 0.63
C VAL A 132 4.19 6.49 -0.63
N LEU A 133 4.78 7.67 -0.48
CA LEU A 133 5.28 8.54 -1.56
C LEU A 133 6.53 7.96 -2.24
N ARG A 134 6.78 8.45 -3.46
CA ARG A 134 8.03 8.24 -4.20
C ARG A 134 8.94 9.44 -3.97
#